data_AF-A0A7W7LZX2-F1
#
_entry.id   AF-A0A7W7LZX2-F1
#
_cell.length_a   1.000
_cell.length_b   1.000
_cell.length_c   1.000
_cell.angle_alpha   90.00
_cell.angle_beta   90.00
_cell.angle_gamma   90.00
#
_symmetry.space_group_name_H-M   'P 1'
#
loop_
_entity.id
_entity.type
_entity.pdbx_description
1 polymer ?
#
loop_
_entity_poly.entity_id
_entity_poly.type
_entity_poly.pdbx_seq_one_letter_code
_entity_poly.pdbx_strand_id
1 'polypeptide(L)'
;MTTKRLRILVLVCSTRPGALGPAVGEWLTETLAPGAEALDADLVPLAIGDLHLPFLDEEEHPSTGVHHHEHTRRWSRIVDGADGFVFVTPEYNYGMPATLKNALDYLGPEWAWKPVGFVSYGHTSAGTRAVQHAKQVVTTLRLVPLGATVAIRIADAMQEDRFAPAARHADAAEGLLAELVRVSRALAPLRERAHADAVAGPLPGSYARRLGPDDAPEVTVLQRCCWTEEALANDTLAIPALHESPDDVRAWLSDWHTTGLWRDGRLLGMVRTRRTGADLHVGRLAVAPDLRGLGVGRWLLRRAEAAAEGSRRIVLFTGAASHRNLTLYRQQGYVPLPDAPDDGVVSLAKAVPA
;
A
#
# COMPACT_ATOMS: atom_id res chain seq x y z
N MET A 1 8.76 8.33 -1.91
CA MET A 1 7.64 7.39 -2.06
C MET A 1 7.95 6.17 -1.22
N THR A 2 6.95 5.38 -0.79
CA THR A 2 7.17 4.12 -0.06
C THR A 2 8.20 3.23 -0.79
N THR A 3 9.06 2.53 -0.03
CA THR A 3 10.00 1.52 -0.56
C THR A 3 9.37 0.14 -0.68
N LYS A 4 8.07 0.02 -0.38
CA LYS A 4 7.37 -1.25 -0.44
C LYS A 4 7.44 -1.79 -1.86
N ARG A 5 7.92 -3.03 -2.00
CA ARG A 5 7.89 -3.75 -3.27
C ARG A 5 6.44 -3.97 -3.69
N LEU A 6 6.15 -3.75 -4.97
CA LEU A 6 4.80 -3.91 -5.50
C LEU A 6 4.50 -5.38 -5.74
N ARG A 7 3.39 -5.87 -5.20
CA ARG A 7 2.96 -7.25 -5.43
C ARG A 7 2.09 -7.32 -6.69
N ILE A 8 2.63 -7.84 -7.77
CA ILE A 8 1.92 -8.00 -9.06
C ILE A 8 1.46 -9.44 -9.21
N LEU A 9 0.15 -9.66 -9.23
CA LEU A 9 -0.40 -11.00 -9.40
C LEU A 9 -0.49 -11.37 -10.88
N VAL A 10 0.22 -12.41 -11.29
CA VAL A 10 0.16 -12.98 -12.65
C VAL A 10 -0.86 -14.12 -12.64
N LEU A 11 -2.08 -13.82 -13.06
CA LEU A 11 -3.24 -14.70 -12.90
C LEU A 11 -3.49 -15.54 -14.16
N VAL A 12 -3.24 -16.84 -14.09
CA VAL A 12 -3.56 -17.79 -15.16
C VAL A 12 -5.05 -18.14 -15.10
N CYS A 13 -5.78 -17.74 -16.14
CA CYS A 13 -7.24 -17.67 -16.09
C CYS A 13 -7.96 -18.94 -16.56
N SER A 14 -7.25 -19.91 -17.14
CA SER A 14 -7.81 -21.15 -17.66
C SER A 14 -7.63 -22.31 -16.69
N THR A 15 -8.69 -23.10 -16.47
CA THR A 15 -8.66 -24.35 -15.70
C THR A 15 -8.79 -25.60 -16.56
N ARG A 16 -8.88 -25.46 -17.90
CA ARG A 16 -8.98 -26.61 -18.82
C ARG A 16 -7.75 -27.52 -18.66
N PRO A 17 -7.91 -28.83 -18.47
CA PRO A 17 -6.79 -29.78 -18.52
C PRO A 17 -6.02 -29.64 -19.84
N GLY A 18 -4.68 -29.57 -19.76
CA GLY A 18 -3.82 -29.33 -20.93
C GLY A 18 -4.01 -27.97 -21.59
N ALA A 19 -4.50 -26.95 -20.86
CA ALA A 19 -4.49 -25.58 -21.36
C ALA A 19 -3.06 -25.08 -21.58
N LEU A 20 -2.89 -24.18 -22.55
CA LEU A 20 -1.61 -23.49 -22.79
C LEU A 20 -1.30 -22.46 -21.70
N GLY A 21 -2.31 -22.02 -20.93
CA GLY A 21 -2.21 -20.95 -19.93
C GLY A 21 -1.04 -21.07 -18.95
N PRO A 22 -0.80 -22.24 -18.33
CA PRO A 22 0.37 -22.46 -17.47
C PRO A 22 1.69 -22.15 -18.18
N ALA A 23 1.90 -22.65 -19.41
CA ALA A 23 3.12 -22.38 -20.17
C ALA A 23 3.27 -20.91 -20.55
N VAL A 24 2.17 -20.19 -20.84
CA VAL A 24 2.22 -18.74 -21.07
C VAL A 24 2.57 -17.99 -19.79
N GLY A 25 2.00 -18.38 -18.65
CA GLY A 25 2.26 -17.77 -17.35
C GLY A 25 3.70 -17.98 -16.86
N GLU A 26 4.24 -19.18 -17.06
CA GLU A 26 5.64 -19.53 -16.78
C GLU A 26 6.58 -18.69 -17.64
N TRP A 27 6.42 -18.73 -18.97
CA TRP A 27 7.20 -17.90 -19.89
C TRP A 27 7.17 -16.42 -19.51
N LEU A 28 5.99 -15.88 -19.20
CA LEU A 28 5.82 -14.48 -18.82
C LEU A 28 6.57 -14.15 -17.53
N THR A 29 6.45 -14.99 -16.50
CA THR A 29 7.08 -14.75 -15.21
C THR A 29 8.61 -14.83 -15.32
N GLU A 30 9.13 -15.82 -16.04
CA GLU A 30 10.57 -15.95 -16.29
C GLU A 30 11.13 -14.78 -17.09
N THR A 31 10.42 -14.39 -18.17
CA THR A 31 10.81 -13.27 -19.02
C THR A 31 10.90 -11.97 -18.23
N LEU A 32 9.91 -11.72 -17.38
CA LEU A 32 9.78 -10.46 -16.65
C LEU A 32 10.55 -10.41 -15.33
N ALA A 33 11.11 -11.52 -14.84
CA ALA A 33 11.77 -11.56 -13.53
C ALA A 33 12.90 -10.51 -13.37
N PRO A 34 13.82 -10.32 -14.35
CA PRO A 34 14.86 -9.29 -14.26
C PRO A 34 14.28 -7.87 -14.24
N GLY A 35 13.29 -7.59 -15.09
CA GLY A 35 12.61 -6.30 -15.16
C GLY A 35 11.83 -5.98 -13.89
N ALA A 36 11.16 -6.97 -13.30
CA ALA A 36 10.43 -6.85 -12.05
C ALA A 36 11.37 -6.52 -10.88
N GLU A 37 12.52 -7.19 -10.80
CA GLU A 37 13.52 -6.90 -9.77
C GLU A 37 14.04 -5.47 -9.89
N ALA A 38 14.38 -5.02 -11.10
CA ALA A 38 14.85 -3.66 -11.34
C ALA A 38 13.78 -2.57 -11.05
N LEU A 39 12.51 -2.96 -10.99
CA LEU A 39 11.35 -2.08 -10.76
C LEU A 39 10.79 -2.19 -9.32
N ASP A 40 11.45 -2.92 -8.42
CA ASP A 40 10.98 -3.22 -7.07
C ASP A 40 9.57 -3.85 -7.08
N ALA A 41 9.36 -4.83 -7.96
CA ALA A 41 8.10 -5.56 -8.08
C ALA A 41 8.32 -7.06 -7.86
N ASP A 42 7.37 -7.68 -7.18
CA ASP A 42 7.31 -9.12 -6.97
C ASP A 42 6.22 -9.70 -7.88
N LEU A 43 6.62 -10.56 -8.82
CA LEU A 43 5.68 -11.31 -9.65
C LEU A 43 5.18 -12.52 -8.86
N VAL A 44 3.88 -12.60 -8.66
CA VAL A 44 3.23 -13.69 -7.94
C VAL A 44 2.39 -14.50 -8.93
N PRO A 45 2.91 -15.59 -9.50
CA PRO A 45 2.12 -16.47 -10.36
C PRO A 45 1.04 -17.18 -9.55
N LEU A 46 -0.18 -17.22 -10.07
CA LEU A 46 -1.32 -17.91 -9.47
C LEU A 46 -2.24 -18.44 -10.57
N ALA A 47 -2.60 -19.72 -10.53
CA ALA A 47 -3.68 -20.24 -11.37
C ALA A 47 -5.02 -20.10 -10.65
N ILE A 48 -6.06 -19.63 -11.36
CA ILE A 48 -7.43 -19.55 -10.80
C ILE A 48 -7.91 -20.92 -10.33
N GLY A 49 -7.47 -22.01 -10.98
CA GLY A 49 -7.80 -23.37 -10.58
C GLY A 49 -7.38 -23.71 -9.15
N ASP A 50 -6.22 -23.18 -8.70
CA ASP A 50 -5.67 -23.46 -7.37
C ASP A 50 -6.48 -22.79 -6.26
N LEU A 51 -7.31 -21.80 -6.61
CA LEU A 51 -8.23 -21.16 -5.66
C LEU A 51 -9.37 -22.09 -5.23
N HIS A 52 -9.71 -23.08 -6.06
CA HIS A 52 -10.83 -24.00 -5.85
C HIS A 52 -12.16 -23.27 -5.55
N LEU A 53 -12.40 -22.15 -6.24
CA LEU A 53 -13.65 -21.40 -6.09
C LEU A 53 -14.82 -22.20 -6.67
N PRO A 54 -15.91 -22.44 -5.91
CA PRO A 54 -17.16 -22.89 -6.49
C PRO A 54 -17.73 -21.80 -7.42
N PHE A 55 -18.80 -22.09 -8.16
CA PHE A 55 -19.60 -21.00 -8.72
C PHE A 55 -20.10 -20.12 -7.57
N LEU A 56 -20.08 -18.80 -7.75
CA LEU A 56 -20.41 -17.81 -6.73
C LEU A 56 -21.50 -18.31 -5.76
N ASP A 57 -21.11 -18.56 -4.52
CA ASP A 57 -21.94 -19.17 -3.47
C ASP A 57 -22.07 -18.30 -2.22
N GLU A 58 -21.54 -17.07 -2.22
CA GLU A 58 -21.75 -16.11 -1.14
C GLU A 58 -23.20 -15.60 -1.11
N GLU A 59 -23.77 -15.52 0.08
CA GLU A 59 -25.12 -14.97 0.31
C GLU A 59 -25.13 -13.45 0.16
N GLU A 60 -24.06 -12.80 0.63
CA GLU A 60 -23.91 -11.35 0.62
C GLU A 60 -23.45 -10.84 -0.74
N HIS A 61 -23.88 -9.62 -1.08
CA HIS A 61 -23.44 -9.00 -2.32
C HIS A 61 -21.94 -8.64 -2.23
N PRO A 62 -21.10 -8.94 -3.25
CA PRO A 62 -19.64 -8.69 -3.21
C PRO A 62 -19.24 -7.25 -2.91
N SER A 63 -20.10 -6.27 -3.20
CA SER A 63 -19.85 -4.86 -2.91
C SER A 63 -19.84 -4.51 -1.42
N THR A 64 -20.37 -5.37 -0.55
CA THR A 64 -20.36 -5.17 0.91
C THR A 64 -18.98 -5.42 1.52
N GLY A 65 -18.15 -6.25 0.87
CA GLY A 65 -16.89 -6.74 1.41
C GLY A 65 -17.06 -7.74 2.58
N VAL A 66 -18.27 -8.22 2.83
CA VAL A 66 -18.56 -9.23 3.86
C VAL A 66 -18.52 -10.62 3.22
N HIS A 67 -17.65 -11.49 3.73
CA HIS A 67 -17.37 -12.81 3.15
C HIS A 67 -17.53 -13.92 4.19
N HIS A 68 -18.46 -14.84 3.96
CA HIS A 68 -18.81 -15.91 4.90
C HIS A 68 -17.93 -17.15 4.72
N HIS A 69 -17.53 -17.47 3.50
CA HIS A 69 -16.78 -18.68 3.22
C HIS A 69 -15.25 -18.48 3.30
N GLU A 70 -14.53 -19.55 3.63
CA GLU A 70 -13.06 -19.51 3.75
C GLU A 70 -12.39 -19.28 2.40
N HIS A 71 -12.89 -19.88 1.32
CA HIS A 71 -12.35 -19.69 -0.03
C HIS A 71 -12.45 -18.23 -0.47
N THR A 72 -13.58 -17.56 -0.18
CA THR A 72 -13.76 -16.15 -0.49
C THR A 72 -12.88 -15.26 0.38
N ARG A 73 -12.80 -15.50 1.70
CA ARG A 73 -11.87 -14.75 2.58
C ARG A 73 -10.41 -14.93 2.18
N ARG A 74 -10.02 -16.12 1.71
CA ARG A 74 -8.69 -16.38 1.16
C ARG A 74 -8.48 -15.58 -0.12
N TRP A 75 -9.45 -15.59 -1.03
CA TRP A 75 -9.37 -14.85 -2.29
C TRP A 75 -9.33 -13.34 -2.07
N SER A 76 -10.20 -12.82 -1.20
CA SER A 76 -10.23 -11.42 -0.75
C SER A 76 -8.86 -10.98 -0.24
N ARG A 77 -8.22 -11.73 0.67
CA ARG A 77 -6.86 -11.39 1.17
C ARG A 77 -5.80 -11.37 0.07
N ILE A 78 -5.86 -12.29 -0.89
CA ILE A 78 -4.91 -12.35 -2.02
C ILE A 78 -5.08 -11.11 -2.90
N VAL A 79 -6.33 -10.79 -3.28
CA VAL A 79 -6.64 -9.65 -4.14
C VAL A 79 -6.35 -8.35 -3.42
N ASP A 80 -6.76 -8.20 -2.16
CA ASP A 80 -6.54 -7.00 -1.36
C ASP A 80 -5.05 -6.67 -1.23
N GLY A 81 -4.22 -7.68 -0.97
CA GLY A 81 -2.76 -7.54 -0.87
C GLY A 81 -2.03 -7.30 -2.19
N ALA A 82 -2.68 -7.43 -3.35
CA ALA A 82 -2.07 -7.15 -4.65
C ALA A 82 -2.08 -5.64 -4.98
N ASP A 83 -1.02 -5.18 -5.65
CA ASP A 83 -0.86 -3.81 -6.12
C ASP A 83 -1.19 -3.61 -7.60
N GLY A 84 -1.35 -4.71 -8.33
CA GLY A 84 -1.71 -4.75 -9.75
C GLY A 84 -1.81 -6.18 -10.24
N PHE A 85 -2.34 -6.35 -11.45
CA PHE A 85 -2.60 -7.67 -12.03
C PHE A 85 -2.10 -7.76 -13.46
N VAL A 86 -1.64 -8.96 -13.84
CA VAL A 86 -1.50 -9.36 -15.24
C VAL A 86 -2.37 -10.59 -15.46
N PHE A 87 -3.44 -10.45 -16.25
CA PHE A 87 -4.33 -11.57 -16.55
C PHE A 87 -3.82 -12.32 -17.80
N VAL A 88 -3.42 -13.58 -17.58
CA VAL A 88 -3.00 -14.50 -18.63
C VAL A 88 -4.21 -15.32 -19.06
N THR A 89 -4.84 -14.94 -20.18
CA THR A 89 -6.20 -15.35 -20.51
C THR A 89 -6.37 -15.92 -21.92
N PRO A 90 -6.97 -17.11 -22.11
CA PRO A 90 -7.40 -17.55 -23.42
C PRO A 90 -8.68 -16.83 -23.86
N GLU A 91 -9.07 -17.05 -25.11
CA GLU A 91 -10.43 -16.78 -25.57
C GLU A 91 -11.23 -18.06 -25.74
N TYR A 92 -12.42 -18.07 -25.13
CA TYR A 92 -13.41 -19.13 -25.27
C TYR A 92 -14.70 -18.56 -25.84
N ASN A 93 -15.15 -19.10 -26.97
CA ASN A 93 -16.39 -18.73 -27.63
C ASN A 93 -16.61 -17.21 -27.74
N TYR A 94 -15.59 -16.50 -28.24
CA TYR A 94 -15.62 -15.04 -28.43
C TYR A 94 -15.62 -14.21 -27.13
N GLY A 95 -15.30 -14.80 -25.98
CA GLY A 95 -15.29 -14.14 -24.69
C GLY A 95 -14.20 -14.59 -23.73
N MET A 96 -14.17 -13.95 -22.56
CA MET A 96 -13.31 -14.38 -21.45
C MET A 96 -13.76 -15.72 -20.86
N PRO A 97 -12.85 -16.47 -20.20
CA PRO A 97 -13.23 -17.69 -19.49
C PRO A 97 -14.27 -17.44 -18.40
N ALA A 98 -15.22 -18.37 -18.25
CA ALA A 98 -16.17 -18.34 -17.14
C ALA A 98 -15.49 -18.33 -15.77
N THR A 99 -14.34 -19.00 -15.64
CA THR A 99 -13.51 -19.03 -14.43
C THR A 99 -12.97 -17.65 -14.05
N LEU A 100 -12.54 -16.84 -15.02
CA LEU A 100 -12.11 -15.46 -14.77
C LEU A 100 -13.28 -14.61 -14.31
N LYS A 101 -14.44 -14.72 -14.98
CA LYS A 101 -15.64 -13.99 -14.60
C LYS A 101 -16.09 -14.36 -13.19
N ASN A 102 -16.14 -15.64 -12.87
CA ASN A 102 -16.48 -16.14 -11.55
C ASN A 102 -15.54 -15.58 -10.49
N ALA A 103 -14.22 -15.64 -10.70
CA ALA A 103 -13.25 -15.10 -9.75
C ALA A 103 -13.39 -13.58 -9.52
N LEU A 104 -13.73 -12.82 -10.58
CA LEU A 104 -14.01 -11.38 -10.47
C LEU A 104 -15.30 -11.12 -9.68
N ASP A 105 -16.33 -11.93 -9.87
CA ASP A 105 -17.66 -11.77 -9.27
C ASP A 105 -17.70 -12.06 -7.76
N TYR A 106 -16.71 -12.76 -7.18
CA TYR A 106 -16.66 -13.00 -5.73
C TYR A 106 -16.37 -11.75 -4.90
N LEU A 107 -15.74 -10.72 -5.48
CA LEU A 107 -15.17 -9.61 -4.72
C LEU A 107 -15.61 -8.26 -5.31
N GLY A 108 -15.46 -7.19 -4.52
CA GLY A 108 -15.89 -5.85 -4.91
C GLY A 108 -14.85 -4.80 -4.56
N PRO A 109 -14.86 -4.24 -3.34
CA PRO A 109 -13.93 -3.18 -2.93
C PRO A 109 -12.46 -3.51 -3.15
N GLU A 110 -12.06 -4.78 -3.00
CA GLU A 110 -10.68 -5.25 -3.12
C GLU A 110 -10.06 -4.99 -4.49
N TRP A 111 -10.88 -4.89 -5.55
CA TRP A 111 -10.42 -4.66 -6.91
C TRP A 111 -10.07 -3.19 -7.20
N ALA A 112 -10.65 -2.25 -6.45
CA ALA A 112 -10.68 -0.85 -6.84
C ALA A 112 -9.28 -0.22 -6.92
N TRP A 113 -9.08 0.59 -7.95
CA TRP A 113 -7.89 1.40 -8.20
C TRP A 113 -6.59 0.63 -8.42
N LYS A 114 -6.69 -0.68 -8.67
CA LYS A 114 -5.55 -1.52 -9.06
C LYS A 114 -5.45 -1.56 -10.59
N PRO A 115 -4.29 -1.33 -11.19
CA PRO A 115 -4.15 -1.46 -12.62
C PRO A 115 -4.11 -2.93 -13.05
N VAL A 116 -4.56 -3.20 -14.28
CA VAL A 116 -4.58 -4.55 -14.85
C VAL A 116 -4.06 -4.55 -16.29
N GLY A 117 -3.03 -5.37 -16.53
CA GLY A 117 -2.51 -5.72 -17.84
C GLY A 117 -3.09 -7.05 -18.35
N PHE A 118 -3.08 -7.24 -19.68
CA PHE A 118 -3.55 -8.48 -20.30
C PHE A 118 -2.50 -9.12 -21.18
N VAL A 119 -2.30 -10.42 -20.99
CA VAL A 119 -1.56 -11.31 -21.88
C VAL A 119 -2.54 -12.35 -22.40
N SER A 120 -3.08 -12.10 -23.58
CA SER A 120 -4.09 -12.97 -24.18
C SER A 120 -3.49 -13.94 -25.18
N TYR A 121 -4.09 -15.12 -25.31
CA TYR A 121 -3.72 -16.08 -26.34
C TYR A 121 -4.93 -16.75 -26.97
N GLY A 122 -4.78 -17.14 -28.23
CA GLY A 122 -5.84 -17.80 -28.98
C GLY A 122 -5.45 -18.06 -30.43
N HIS A 123 -6.43 -18.43 -31.25
CA HIS A 123 -6.22 -18.64 -32.68
C HIS A 123 -6.32 -17.30 -33.43
N THR A 124 -7.38 -17.08 -34.19
CA THR A 124 -7.53 -15.95 -35.12
C THR A 124 -7.34 -14.57 -34.46
N SER A 125 -7.90 -14.34 -33.27
CA SER A 125 -7.86 -13.05 -32.57
C SER A 125 -6.68 -12.87 -31.62
N ALA A 126 -5.84 -13.90 -31.44
CA ALA A 126 -4.84 -13.92 -30.37
C ALA A 126 -5.44 -13.69 -28.96
N GLY A 127 -6.74 -13.95 -28.79
CA GLY A 127 -7.47 -13.75 -27.53
C GLY A 127 -7.95 -12.32 -27.26
N THR A 128 -7.78 -11.39 -28.19
CA THR A 128 -8.12 -9.96 -27.98
C THR A 128 -9.60 -9.70 -27.70
N ARG A 129 -10.52 -10.56 -28.16
CA ARG A 129 -11.96 -10.37 -27.88
C ARG A 129 -12.30 -10.71 -26.43
N ALA A 130 -11.64 -11.72 -25.88
CA ALA A 130 -11.71 -12.01 -24.45
C ALA A 130 -11.26 -10.80 -23.61
N VAL A 131 -10.20 -10.11 -24.04
CA VAL A 131 -9.73 -8.88 -23.39
C VAL A 131 -10.80 -7.77 -23.45
N GLN A 132 -11.42 -7.54 -24.60
CA GLN A 132 -12.46 -6.52 -24.72
C GLN A 132 -13.69 -6.84 -23.86
N HIS A 133 -14.09 -8.11 -23.80
CA HIS A 133 -15.16 -8.55 -22.91
C HIS A 133 -14.78 -8.35 -21.43
N ALA A 134 -13.56 -8.75 -21.02
CA ALA A 134 -13.09 -8.58 -19.66
C ALA A 134 -12.99 -7.09 -19.25
N LYS A 135 -12.61 -6.20 -20.18
CA LYS A 135 -12.51 -4.75 -19.94
C LYS A 135 -13.81 -4.15 -19.41
N GLN A 136 -14.97 -4.60 -19.88
CA GLN A 136 -16.27 -4.15 -19.38
C GLN A 136 -16.46 -4.48 -17.88
N VAL A 137 -16.04 -5.67 -17.47
CA VAL A 137 -16.19 -6.15 -16.08
C VAL A 137 -15.18 -5.48 -15.16
N VAL A 138 -13.89 -5.49 -15.52
CA VAL A 138 -12.84 -4.94 -14.65
C VAL A 138 -13.02 -3.44 -14.44
N THR A 139 -13.45 -2.68 -15.44
CA THR A 139 -13.77 -1.25 -15.29
C THR A 139 -14.95 -1.02 -14.34
N THR A 140 -15.97 -1.88 -14.36
CA THR A 140 -17.11 -1.80 -13.42
C THR A 140 -16.65 -2.04 -11.97
N LEU A 141 -15.67 -2.92 -11.77
CA LEU A 141 -15.02 -3.18 -10.48
C LEU A 141 -13.98 -2.11 -10.09
N ARG A 142 -13.87 -1.03 -10.88
CA ARG A 142 -12.91 0.07 -10.70
C ARG A 142 -11.43 -0.35 -10.79
N LEU A 143 -11.14 -1.49 -11.44
CA LEU A 143 -9.78 -1.74 -11.93
C LEU A 143 -9.46 -0.78 -13.07
N VAL A 144 -8.18 -0.51 -13.27
CA VAL A 144 -7.68 0.40 -14.31
C VAL A 144 -6.99 -0.42 -15.41
N PRO A 145 -7.72 -0.83 -16.47
CA PRO A 145 -7.12 -1.61 -17.54
C PRO A 145 -6.13 -0.76 -18.33
N LEU A 146 -4.92 -1.31 -18.56
CA LEU A 146 -3.89 -0.65 -19.35
C LEU A 146 -4.22 -0.67 -20.84
N GLY A 147 -3.64 0.30 -21.56
CA GLY A 147 -3.73 0.39 -23.01
C GLY A 147 -2.88 -0.71 -23.69
N ALA A 148 -1.66 -0.92 -23.18
CA ALA A 148 -0.77 -1.98 -23.65
C ALA A 148 -1.36 -3.37 -23.38
N THR A 149 -1.26 -4.26 -24.36
CA THR A 149 -1.68 -5.67 -24.27
C THR A 149 -0.72 -6.54 -25.05
N VAL A 150 -0.39 -7.72 -24.52
CA VAL A 150 0.34 -8.76 -25.27
C VAL A 150 -0.68 -9.73 -25.83
N ALA A 151 -0.74 -9.89 -27.14
CA ALA A 151 -1.68 -10.79 -27.80
C ALA A 151 -0.90 -11.84 -28.62
N ILE A 152 -1.06 -13.10 -28.25
CA ILE A 152 -0.26 -14.22 -28.79
C ILE A 152 -1.16 -15.15 -29.62
N ARG A 153 -0.89 -15.26 -30.92
CA ARG A 153 -1.49 -16.33 -31.72
C ARG A 153 -0.78 -17.64 -31.43
N ILE A 154 -1.54 -18.68 -31.07
CA ILE A 154 -0.98 -19.99 -30.72
C ILE A 154 -0.14 -20.55 -31.87
N ALA A 155 -0.63 -20.44 -33.11
CA ALA A 155 0.09 -20.93 -34.29
C ALA A 155 1.45 -20.26 -34.52
N ASP A 156 1.67 -19.04 -34.00
CA ASP A 156 2.94 -18.31 -34.16
C ASP A 156 3.90 -18.52 -33.00
N ALA A 157 3.43 -19.13 -31.91
CA ALA A 157 4.15 -19.25 -30.64
C ALA A 157 4.41 -20.71 -30.24
N MET A 158 3.94 -21.68 -31.03
CA MET A 158 4.26 -23.09 -30.85
C MET A 158 5.42 -23.47 -31.76
N GLN A 159 6.47 -24.03 -31.17
CA GLN A 159 7.58 -24.65 -31.90
C GLN A 159 7.66 -26.10 -31.44
N GLU A 160 7.34 -27.02 -32.35
CA GLU A 160 7.06 -28.42 -32.02
C GLU A 160 5.97 -28.47 -30.94
N ASP A 161 6.29 -28.97 -29.74
CA ASP A 161 5.36 -29.05 -28.61
C ASP A 161 5.67 -28.04 -27.49
N ARG A 162 6.56 -27.07 -27.75
CA ARG A 162 6.96 -26.05 -26.77
C ARG A 162 6.37 -24.68 -27.09
N PHE A 163 5.91 -24.00 -26.04
CA PHE A 163 5.56 -22.59 -26.11
C PHE A 163 6.84 -21.73 -26.20
N ALA A 164 7.06 -21.11 -27.35
CA ALA A 164 8.22 -20.31 -27.69
C ALA A 164 7.79 -19.10 -28.55
N PRO A 165 7.20 -18.06 -27.92
CA PRO A 165 6.76 -16.87 -28.64
C PRO A 165 7.94 -16.06 -29.20
N ALA A 166 7.70 -15.31 -30.27
CA ALA A 166 8.70 -14.43 -30.86
C ALA A 166 9.16 -13.32 -29.88
N ALA A 167 10.40 -12.84 -30.01
CA ALA A 167 11.03 -11.84 -29.14
C ALA A 167 10.18 -10.57 -28.93
N ARG A 168 9.45 -10.11 -29.96
CA ARG A 168 8.53 -8.96 -29.86
C ARG A 168 7.48 -9.08 -28.75
N HIS A 169 7.10 -10.30 -28.35
CA HIS A 169 6.15 -10.50 -27.26
C HIS A 169 6.80 -10.28 -25.89
N ALA A 170 8.09 -10.60 -25.75
CA ALA A 170 8.88 -10.27 -24.56
C ALA A 170 9.04 -8.75 -24.44
N ASP A 171 9.41 -8.06 -25.52
CA ASP A 171 9.52 -6.59 -25.54
C ASP A 171 8.20 -5.92 -25.14
N ALA A 172 7.07 -6.43 -25.66
CA ALA A 172 5.74 -5.94 -25.31
C ALA A 172 5.37 -6.23 -23.85
N ALA A 173 5.75 -7.39 -23.31
CA ALA A 173 5.53 -7.75 -21.92
C ALA A 173 6.33 -6.86 -20.96
N GLU A 174 7.58 -6.53 -21.30
CA GLU A 174 8.42 -5.61 -20.52
C GLU A 174 7.82 -4.21 -20.49
N GLY A 175 7.35 -3.71 -21.64
CA GLY A 175 6.62 -2.44 -21.72
C GLY A 175 5.34 -2.44 -20.88
N LEU A 176 4.59 -3.55 -20.89
CA LEU A 176 3.40 -3.73 -20.07
C LEU A 176 3.74 -3.68 -18.57
N LEU A 177 4.78 -4.38 -18.13
CA LEU A 177 5.20 -4.39 -16.72
C LEU A 177 5.64 -3.00 -16.26
N ALA A 178 6.45 -2.30 -17.06
CA ALA A 178 6.91 -0.95 -16.75
C ALA A 178 5.74 0.04 -16.60
N GLU A 179 4.74 -0.04 -17.50
CA GLU A 179 3.52 0.75 -17.38
C GLU A 179 2.72 0.37 -16.13
N LEU A 180 2.54 -0.93 -15.87
CA LEU A 180 1.80 -1.45 -14.72
C LEU A 180 2.39 -0.95 -13.40
N VAL A 181 3.70 -1.11 -13.20
CA VAL A 181 4.42 -0.64 -12.00
C VAL A 181 4.23 0.86 -11.82
N ARG A 182 4.40 1.65 -12.89
CA ARG A 182 4.24 3.10 -12.85
C ARG A 182 2.83 3.51 -12.43
N VAL A 183 1.80 2.89 -13.01
CA VAL A 183 0.40 3.19 -12.68
C VAL A 183 0.05 2.69 -11.27
N SER A 184 0.55 1.52 -10.84
CA SER A 184 0.36 1.00 -9.47
C SER A 184 0.90 1.96 -8.42
N ARG A 185 2.08 2.55 -8.65
CA ARG A 185 2.66 3.57 -7.77
C ARG A 185 1.83 4.86 -7.76
N ALA A 186 1.37 5.31 -8.92
CA ALA A 186 0.57 6.53 -9.04
C ALA A 186 -0.81 6.42 -8.35
N LEU A 187 -1.44 5.25 -8.40
CA LEU A 187 -2.76 5.00 -7.81
C LEU A 187 -2.71 4.53 -6.35
N ALA A 188 -1.52 4.28 -5.79
CA ALA A 188 -1.37 3.84 -4.40
C ALA A 188 -2.12 4.74 -3.38
N PRO A 189 -2.08 6.09 -3.48
CA PRO A 189 -2.80 6.93 -2.52
C PRO A 189 -4.33 6.73 -2.50
N LEU A 190 -4.93 6.37 -3.64
CA LEU A 190 -6.37 6.08 -3.71
C LEU A 190 -6.71 4.80 -2.95
N ARG A 191 -5.82 3.80 -3.01
CA ARG A 191 -5.97 2.52 -2.31
C ARG A 191 -5.72 2.67 -0.81
N GLU A 192 -4.65 3.36 -0.43
CA GLU A 192 -4.33 3.59 0.98
C GLU A 192 -5.45 4.36 1.71
N ARG A 193 -6.06 5.34 1.05
CA ARG A 193 -7.19 6.10 1.61
C ARG A 193 -8.45 5.25 1.81
N ALA A 194 -8.66 4.26 0.94
CA ALA A 194 -9.83 3.38 0.96
C ALA A 194 -9.66 2.15 1.87
N HIS A 195 -8.47 1.94 2.44
CA HIS A 195 -8.18 0.82 3.32
C HIS A 195 -9.03 0.89 4.59
N ALA A 196 -9.46 -0.26 5.11
CA ALA A 196 -10.38 -0.33 6.26
C ALA A 196 -9.84 0.38 7.53
N ASP A 197 -8.52 0.33 7.73
CA ASP A 197 -7.84 0.95 8.88
C ASP A 197 -7.56 2.46 8.70
N ALA A 198 -7.85 3.04 7.53
CA ALA A 198 -7.62 4.44 7.26
C ALA A 198 -8.66 5.31 7.99
N VAL A 199 -8.19 6.30 8.74
CA VAL A 199 -9.07 7.22 9.48
C VAL A 199 -9.02 8.61 8.87
N ALA A 200 -10.18 9.22 8.65
CA ALA A 200 -10.27 10.58 8.11
C ALA A 200 -9.45 11.57 8.95
N GLY A 201 -8.62 12.36 8.26
CA GLY A 201 -7.77 13.37 8.87
C GLY A 201 -8.48 14.72 9.09
N PRO A 202 -7.80 15.69 9.69
CA PRO A 202 -8.38 17.01 10.01
C PRO A 202 -8.46 17.95 8.81
N LEU A 203 -7.88 17.58 7.66
CA LEU A 203 -7.87 18.39 6.44
C LEU A 203 -8.72 17.69 5.37
N PRO A 204 -9.42 18.42 4.48
CA PRO A 204 -10.14 17.81 3.37
C PRO A 204 -9.23 16.87 2.56
N GLY A 205 -9.68 15.64 2.36
CA GLY A 205 -8.96 14.60 1.63
C GLY A 205 -7.79 13.95 2.37
N SER A 206 -7.44 14.40 3.59
CA SER A 206 -6.38 13.73 4.36
C SER A 206 -6.90 12.49 5.09
N TYR A 207 -6.02 11.52 5.27
CA TYR A 207 -6.28 10.26 5.95
C TYR A 207 -5.07 9.88 6.79
N ALA A 208 -5.29 9.15 7.88
CA ALA A 208 -4.22 8.63 8.70
C ALA A 208 -4.19 7.11 8.64
N ARG A 209 -2.97 6.58 8.58
CA ARG A 209 -2.68 5.15 8.66
C ARG A 209 -1.45 4.91 9.52
N ARG A 210 -1.25 3.66 9.93
CA ARG A 210 0.01 3.24 10.53
C ARG A 210 1.14 3.41 9.51
N LEU A 211 2.27 3.93 9.99
CA LEU A 211 3.54 3.93 9.25
C LEU A 211 4.30 2.65 9.57
N GLY A 212 4.84 2.03 8.52
CA GLY A 212 5.68 0.84 8.61
C GLY A 212 7.12 1.12 8.14
N PRO A 213 8.00 0.11 8.21
CA PRO A 213 9.41 0.22 7.80
C PRO A 213 9.60 0.80 6.39
N ASP A 214 8.69 0.51 5.46
CA ASP A 214 8.76 0.98 4.07
C ASP A 214 8.40 2.45 3.88
N ASP A 215 7.87 3.11 4.91
CA ASP A 215 7.62 4.55 4.93
C ASP A 215 8.86 5.34 5.38
N ALA A 216 9.97 4.67 5.71
CA ALA A 216 11.15 5.30 6.28
C ALA A 216 11.67 6.50 5.47
N PRO A 217 11.78 6.47 4.13
CA PRO A 217 12.25 7.64 3.39
C PRO A 217 11.33 8.87 3.52
N GLU A 218 10.02 8.67 3.51
CA GLU A 218 9.04 9.76 3.66
C GLU A 218 9.11 10.35 5.07
N VAL A 219 9.27 9.48 6.07
CA VAL A 219 9.48 9.88 7.46
C VAL A 219 10.80 10.66 7.61
N THR A 220 11.89 10.21 7.00
CA THR A 220 13.19 10.90 7.03
C THR A 220 13.08 12.31 6.44
N VAL A 221 12.40 12.47 5.31
CA VAL A 221 12.17 13.79 4.70
C VAL A 221 11.34 14.67 5.61
N LEU A 222 10.18 14.19 6.09
CA LEU A 222 9.33 14.94 7.01
C LEU A 222 10.11 15.36 8.26
N GLN A 223 10.88 14.44 8.84
CA GLN A 223 11.68 14.68 10.03
C GLN A 223 12.72 15.77 9.80
N ARG A 224 13.51 15.71 8.71
CA ARG A 224 14.50 16.74 8.38
C ARG A 224 13.85 18.12 8.25
N CYS A 225 12.73 18.21 7.54
CA CYS A 225 11.97 19.45 7.40
C CYS A 225 11.44 19.99 8.74
N CYS A 226 10.94 19.11 9.62
CA CYS A 226 10.34 19.53 10.89
C CYS A 226 11.36 20.03 11.91
N TRP A 227 12.57 19.45 11.93
CA TRP A 227 13.63 19.78 12.89
C TRP A 227 14.59 20.87 12.41
N THR A 228 14.51 21.31 11.16
CA THR A 228 15.33 22.45 10.68
C THR A 228 15.08 23.72 11.50
N GLU A 229 13.82 24.02 11.83
CA GLU A 229 13.51 25.20 12.66
C GLU A 229 14.01 25.06 14.10
N GLU A 230 14.00 23.86 14.67
CA GLU A 230 14.58 23.62 15.99
C GLU A 230 16.10 23.84 15.96
N ALA A 231 16.77 23.42 14.89
CA ALA A 231 18.20 23.70 14.70
C ALA A 231 18.48 25.20 14.61
N LEU A 232 17.65 25.94 13.87
CA LEU A 232 17.78 27.40 13.77
C LEU A 232 17.50 28.09 15.11
N ALA A 233 16.49 27.63 15.86
CA ALA A 233 16.12 28.22 17.14
C ALA A 233 17.18 27.99 18.24
N ASN A 234 17.93 26.90 18.16
CA ASN A 234 18.97 26.54 19.13
C ASN A 234 20.40 26.79 18.60
N ASP A 235 20.54 27.39 17.42
CA ASP A 235 21.82 27.65 16.74
C ASP A 235 22.75 26.41 16.69
N THR A 236 22.17 25.23 16.40
CA THR A 236 22.92 23.97 16.37
C THR A 236 22.31 22.97 15.40
N LEU A 237 23.18 22.31 14.62
CA LEU A 237 22.81 21.15 13.81
C LEU A 237 22.99 19.82 14.55
N ALA A 238 23.48 19.84 15.80
CA ALA A 238 23.71 18.63 16.61
C ALA A 238 22.40 18.06 17.20
N ILE A 239 21.36 17.98 16.38
CA ILE A 239 20.06 17.42 16.74
C ILE A 239 19.99 15.99 16.19
N PRO A 240 19.78 14.95 17.03
CA PRO A 240 19.80 13.55 16.58
C PRO A 240 18.91 13.26 15.37
N ALA A 241 17.72 13.87 15.33
CA ALA A 241 16.76 13.70 14.24
C ALA A 241 17.26 14.20 12.87
N LEU A 242 18.27 15.08 12.82
CA LEU A 242 18.87 15.55 11.56
C LEU A 242 19.93 14.58 11.02
N HIS A 243 20.47 13.69 11.86
CA HIS A 243 21.58 12.79 11.53
C HIS A 243 21.15 11.34 11.30
N GLU A 244 19.94 10.95 11.70
CA GLU A 244 19.41 9.60 11.44
C GLU A 244 19.31 9.32 9.94
N SER A 245 19.80 8.14 9.56
CA SER A 245 19.68 7.57 8.22
C SER A 245 18.27 7.00 8.00
N PRO A 246 17.89 6.72 6.74
CA PRO A 246 16.67 5.95 6.46
C PRO A 246 16.64 4.59 7.17
N ASP A 247 17.79 3.94 7.41
CA ASP A 247 17.85 2.65 8.10
C ASP A 247 17.59 2.79 9.61
N ASP A 248 18.11 3.85 10.23
CA ASP A 248 17.77 4.18 11.63
C ASP A 248 16.27 4.42 11.77
N VAL A 249 15.69 5.13 10.80
CA VAL A 249 14.24 5.39 10.73
C VAL A 249 13.45 4.11 10.55
N ARG A 250 13.89 3.23 9.65
CA ARG A 250 13.30 1.91 9.43
C ARG A 250 13.31 1.07 10.72
N ALA A 251 14.43 1.08 11.44
CA ALA A 251 14.57 0.33 12.69
C ALA A 251 13.55 0.79 13.73
N TRP A 252 13.50 2.09 14.05
CA TRP A 252 12.56 2.55 15.08
C TRP A 252 11.10 2.54 14.63
N LEU A 253 10.78 2.58 13.33
CA LEU A 253 9.41 2.36 12.83
C LEU A 253 8.90 0.93 13.09
N SER A 254 9.81 -0.03 13.23
CA SER A 254 9.46 -1.40 13.63
C SER A 254 9.12 -1.49 15.13
N ASP A 255 9.82 -0.71 15.96
CA ASP A 255 9.69 -0.74 17.42
C ASP A 255 8.57 0.17 17.96
N TRP A 256 8.29 1.27 17.26
CA TRP A 256 7.31 2.26 17.66
C TRP A 256 6.02 2.13 16.87
N HIS A 257 4.88 2.23 17.56
CA HIS A 257 3.62 2.46 16.88
C HIS A 257 3.59 3.90 16.38
N THR A 258 3.60 4.10 15.06
CA THR A 258 3.65 5.44 14.46
C THR A 258 2.43 5.66 13.58
N THR A 259 1.68 6.71 13.84
CA THR A 259 0.56 7.17 13.01
C THR A 259 1.06 8.27 12.08
N GLY A 260 0.87 8.08 10.77
CA GLY A 260 1.17 9.08 9.74
C GLY A 260 -0.12 9.67 9.18
N LEU A 261 -0.14 10.99 8.98
CA LEU A 261 -1.20 11.71 8.30
C LEU A 261 -0.79 12.00 6.86
N TRP A 262 -1.58 11.54 5.90
CA TRP A 262 -1.31 11.61 4.47
C TRP A 262 -2.38 12.41 3.74
N ARG A 263 -2.03 12.94 2.57
CA ARG A 263 -2.98 13.44 1.56
C ARG A 263 -2.36 13.28 0.19
N ASP A 264 -3.06 12.60 -0.71
CA ASP A 264 -2.66 12.41 -2.11
C ASP A 264 -1.20 11.95 -2.27
N GLY A 265 -0.76 11.01 -1.43
CA GLY A 265 0.60 10.45 -1.45
C GLY A 265 1.67 11.28 -0.74
N ARG A 266 1.32 12.43 -0.16
CA ARG A 266 2.24 13.25 0.64
C ARG A 266 2.05 13.00 2.13
N LEU A 267 3.14 12.70 2.84
CA LEU A 267 3.14 12.64 4.31
C LEU A 267 3.12 14.07 4.89
N LEU A 268 2.05 14.41 5.59
CA LEU A 268 1.78 15.75 6.13
C LEU A 268 2.27 15.90 7.58
N GLY A 269 2.31 14.80 8.32
CA GLY A 269 2.70 14.78 9.72
C GLY A 269 2.71 13.37 10.28
N MET A 270 3.30 13.20 11.46
CA MET A 270 3.31 11.93 12.16
C MET A 270 3.35 12.12 13.67
N VAL A 271 2.96 11.09 14.39
CA VAL A 271 3.20 10.96 15.82
C VAL A 271 3.54 9.52 16.14
N ARG A 272 4.55 9.31 17.00
CA ARG A 272 4.92 7.98 17.47
C ARG A 272 4.60 7.78 18.94
N THR A 273 4.17 6.58 19.28
CA THR A 273 3.81 6.15 20.62
C THR A 273 4.45 4.81 20.98
N ARG A 274 4.86 4.64 22.24
CA ARG A 274 5.36 3.37 22.78
C ARG A 274 4.95 3.23 24.24
N ARG A 275 4.48 2.04 24.63
CA ARG A 275 4.21 1.75 26.04
C ARG A 275 5.49 1.35 26.73
N THR A 276 5.74 1.93 27.91
CA THR A 276 6.87 1.59 28.78
C THR A 276 6.35 1.44 30.20
N GLY A 277 6.32 0.21 30.70
CA GLY A 277 5.66 -0.08 31.98
C GLY A 277 4.17 0.32 31.95
N ALA A 278 3.74 1.10 32.95
CA ALA A 278 2.36 1.58 33.05
C ALA A 278 2.07 2.86 32.23
N ASP A 279 3.06 3.48 31.60
CA ASP A 279 2.93 4.78 30.97
C ASP A 279 2.97 4.67 29.43
N LEU A 280 2.21 5.52 28.74
CA LEU A 280 2.31 5.69 27.28
C LEU A 280 3.26 6.84 26.97
N HIS A 281 4.33 6.57 26.23
CA HIS A 281 5.25 7.60 25.78
C HIS A 281 4.84 8.10 24.39
N VAL A 282 4.59 9.40 24.27
CA VAL A 282 4.51 10.11 23.00
C VAL A 282 5.89 10.64 22.67
N GLY A 283 6.44 10.16 21.57
CA GLY A 283 7.73 10.60 21.07
C GLY A 283 7.60 11.75 20.08
N ARG A 284 8.32 11.65 18.96
CA ARG A 284 8.33 12.62 17.88
C ARG A 284 6.91 12.90 17.36
N LEU A 285 6.46 14.14 17.53
CA LEU A 285 5.29 14.70 16.87
C LEU A 285 5.80 15.70 15.82
N ALA A 286 5.52 15.42 14.56
CA ALA A 286 6.02 16.18 13.43
C ALA A 286 4.86 16.64 12.54
N VAL A 287 4.91 17.89 12.09
CA VAL A 287 3.95 18.46 11.15
C VAL A 287 4.73 19.27 10.12
N ALA A 288 4.49 18.98 8.84
CA ALA A 288 5.12 19.67 7.74
C ALA A 288 5.01 21.19 7.91
N PRO A 289 6.09 21.96 7.68
CA PRO A 289 6.12 23.39 8.01
C PRO A 289 4.98 24.23 7.40
N ASP A 290 4.57 23.92 6.18
CA ASP A 290 3.49 24.59 5.45
C ASP A 290 2.08 24.32 5.99
N LEU A 291 1.92 23.37 6.92
CA LEU A 291 0.61 22.96 7.47
C LEU A 291 0.43 23.32 8.95
N ARG A 292 1.34 24.14 9.46
CA ARG A 292 1.35 24.62 10.83
C ARG A 292 0.22 25.63 11.05
N GLY A 293 -0.30 25.68 12.28
CA GLY A 293 -1.45 26.52 12.63
C GLY A 293 -2.82 25.95 12.20
N LEU A 294 -2.86 24.94 11.33
CA LEU A 294 -4.11 24.33 10.84
C LEU A 294 -4.68 23.23 11.77
N GLY A 295 -4.24 23.18 13.04
CA GLY A 295 -4.73 22.18 14.01
C GLY A 295 -4.21 20.75 13.82
N VAL A 296 -3.37 20.47 12.80
CA VAL A 296 -2.83 19.13 12.52
C VAL A 296 -2.09 18.51 13.71
N GLY A 297 -1.21 19.28 14.36
CA GLY A 297 -0.45 18.77 15.52
C GLY A 297 -1.34 18.40 16.70
N ARG A 298 -2.39 19.20 16.96
CA ARG A 298 -3.41 18.90 17.99
C ARG A 298 -4.19 17.64 17.64
N TRP A 299 -4.52 17.45 16.36
CA TRP A 299 -5.22 16.26 15.91
C TRP A 299 -4.35 15.00 16.05
N LEU A 300 -3.08 15.05 15.63
CA LEU A 300 -2.13 13.96 15.79
C LEU A 300 -1.94 13.60 17.28
N LEU A 301 -1.77 14.61 18.14
CA LEU A 301 -1.64 14.37 19.58
C LEU A 301 -2.85 13.64 20.15
N ARG A 302 -4.08 14.06 19.81
CA ARG A 302 -5.30 13.35 20.23
C ARG A 302 -5.35 11.90 19.73
N ARG A 303 -4.85 11.62 18.53
CA ARG A 303 -4.74 10.24 18.01
C ARG A 303 -3.74 9.40 18.81
N ALA A 304 -2.61 10.00 19.21
CA ALA A 304 -1.67 9.36 20.12
C ALA A 304 -2.29 9.11 21.51
N GLU A 305 -3.05 10.07 22.04
CA GLU A 305 -3.75 9.94 23.33
C GLU A 305 -4.80 8.84 23.32
N ALA A 306 -5.48 8.60 22.18
CA ALA A 306 -6.44 7.50 22.05
C ALA A 306 -5.80 6.11 22.24
N ALA A 307 -4.49 5.99 22.06
CA ALA A 307 -3.74 4.76 22.32
C ALA A 307 -3.38 4.56 23.81
N ALA A 308 -3.81 5.45 24.70
CA ALA A 308 -3.45 5.44 26.12
C ALA A 308 -4.38 4.60 27.01
N GLU A 309 -5.39 3.93 26.44
CA GLU A 309 -6.28 3.03 27.19
C GLU A 309 -5.46 2.02 28.01
N GLY A 310 -5.75 1.88 29.30
CA GLY A 310 -4.99 1.01 30.21
C GLY A 310 -3.59 1.52 30.62
N SER A 311 -3.19 2.73 30.21
CA SER A 311 -2.01 3.41 30.76
C SER A 311 -2.39 4.31 31.94
N ARG A 312 -1.48 4.48 32.89
CA ARG A 312 -1.64 5.39 34.04
C ARG A 312 -1.57 6.85 33.62
N ARG A 313 -0.61 7.19 32.75
CA ARG A 313 -0.39 8.54 32.23
C ARG A 313 0.27 8.49 30.86
N ILE A 314 0.20 9.62 30.18
CA ILE A 314 0.87 9.89 28.92
C ILE A 314 2.07 10.78 29.21
N VAL A 315 3.25 10.42 28.72
CA VAL A 315 4.51 11.14 28.94
C VAL A 315 5.09 11.58 27.61
N LEU A 316 5.56 12.82 27.52
CA LEU A 316 6.24 13.35 26.34
C LEU A 316 7.40 14.26 26.72
N PHE A 317 8.27 14.52 25.75
CA PHE A 317 9.46 15.34 25.91
C PHE A 317 9.57 16.36 24.76
N THR A 318 10.04 17.56 25.06
CA THR A 318 10.34 18.60 24.06
C THR A 318 11.51 19.46 24.52
N GLY A 319 12.20 20.14 23.59
CA GLY A 319 13.22 21.11 23.94
C GLY A 319 12.66 22.24 24.81
N ALA A 320 13.45 22.72 25.77
CA ALA A 320 13.08 23.83 26.65
C ALA A 320 12.86 25.15 25.87
N ALA A 321 13.58 25.33 24.76
CA ALA A 321 13.42 26.45 23.84
C ALA A 321 12.22 26.30 22.88
N SER A 322 11.58 25.11 22.80
CA SER A 322 10.44 24.85 21.92
C SER A 322 9.13 25.45 22.46
N HIS A 323 9.07 26.78 22.65
CA HIS A 323 7.94 27.50 23.27
C HIS A 323 6.57 27.16 22.68
N ARG A 324 6.52 26.93 21.36
CA ARG A 324 5.31 26.54 20.64
C ARG A 324 4.81 25.16 21.05
N ASN A 325 5.71 24.19 21.19
CA ASN A 325 5.37 22.83 21.62
C ASN A 325 4.90 22.85 23.08
N LEU A 326 5.62 23.56 23.95
CA LEU A 326 5.23 23.74 25.35
C LEU A 326 3.84 24.35 25.49
N THR A 327 3.53 25.37 24.68
CA THR A 327 2.20 26.00 24.65
C THR A 327 1.12 25.01 24.20
N LEU A 328 1.37 24.26 23.11
CA LEU A 328 0.45 23.23 22.63
C LEU A 328 0.17 22.18 23.72
N TYR A 329 1.21 21.62 24.34
CA TYR A 329 1.05 20.55 25.33
C TYR A 329 0.32 21.03 26.58
N ARG A 330 0.66 22.21 27.11
CA ARG A 330 -0.06 22.81 28.25
C ARG A 330 -1.54 23.03 27.94
N GLN A 331 -1.87 23.53 26.74
CA GLN A 331 -3.25 23.67 26.29
C GLN A 331 -4.00 22.33 26.13
N GLN A 332 -3.30 21.20 26.07
CA GLN A 332 -3.90 19.87 26.02
C GLN A 332 -3.91 19.16 27.38
N GLY A 333 -3.54 19.87 28.45
CA GLY A 333 -3.59 19.37 29.83
C GLY A 333 -2.32 18.66 30.30
N TYR A 334 -1.21 18.81 29.57
CA TYR A 334 0.09 18.29 30.02
C TYR A 334 0.74 19.24 31.04
N VAL A 335 1.23 18.66 32.12
CA VAL A 335 1.91 19.36 33.21
C VAL A 335 3.39 18.94 33.26
N PRO A 336 4.34 19.86 33.48
CA PRO A 336 5.75 19.51 33.63
C PRO A 336 5.99 18.49 34.76
N LEU A 337 6.90 17.55 34.55
CA LEU A 337 7.38 16.64 35.59
C LEU A 337 8.59 17.23 36.32
N PRO A 338 8.78 16.96 37.63
CA PRO A 338 9.87 17.53 38.43
C PRO A 338 11.28 17.09 38.03
N ASP A 339 11.41 16.00 37.26
CA ASP A 339 12.70 15.42 36.87
C ASP A 339 12.89 15.47 35.35
N ALA A 340 13.89 16.24 34.88
CA ALA A 340 14.42 16.14 33.52
C ALA A 340 15.93 15.84 33.63
N PRO A 341 16.46 14.79 32.96
CA PRO A 341 17.82 14.31 33.24
C PRO A 341 18.98 15.13 32.65
N ASP A 342 18.75 16.15 31.81
CA ASP A 342 19.81 16.90 31.11
C ASP A 342 19.40 18.34 30.75
N ASP A 343 20.41 19.22 30.65
CA ASP A 343 20.28 20.62 30.24
C ASP A 343 19.61 20.76 28.86
N GLY A 344 18.37 21.28 28.83
CA GLY A 344 17.70 21.72 27.59
C GLY A 344 16.44 20.97 27.17
N VAL A 345 15.96 19.97 27.93
CA VAL A 345 14.71 19.22 27.64
C VAL A 345 13.70 19.36 28.78
N VAL A 346 12.41 19.44 28.44
CA VAL A 346 11.29 19.47 29.39
C VAL A 346 10.44 18.22 29.21
N SER A 347 10.28 17.46 30.30
CA SER A 347 9.35 16.32 30.41
C SER A 347 7.97 16.82 30.82
N LEU A 348 6.91 16.39 30.14
CA LEU A 348 5.53 16.68 30.53
C LEU A 348 4.69 15.41 30.60
N ALA A 349 3.68 15.40 31.47
CA ALA A 349 2.75 14.30 31.63
C ALA A 349 1.29 14.74 31.71
N LYS A 350 0.40 13.84 31.28
CA LYS A 350 -1.06 13.97 31.38
C LYS A 350 -1.63 12.68 31.94
N ALA A 351 -2.43 12.76 33.01
CA ALA A 351 -3.10 11.59 33.57
C ALA A 351 -4.13 11.03 32.58
N VAL A 352 -4.23 9.71 32.50
CA VAL A 352 -5.31 9.03 31.76
C VAL A 352 -6.43 8.76 32.78
N PRO A 353 -7.67 9.22 32.53
CA PRO A 353 -8.81 8.88 33.39
C PRO A 353 -8.96 7.36 33.49
N ALA A 354 -9.24 6.87 34.70
CA ALA A 354 -9.44 5.45 34.98
C ALA A 354 -10.66 4.86 34.26
#